data_AF-A0A804P7G2-F1
#
_entry.id   AF-A0A804P7G2-F1
#
_cell.length_a   1.000
_cell.length_b   1.000
_cell.length_c   1.000
_cell.angle_alpha   90.00
_cell.angle_beta   90.00
_cell.angle_gamma   90.00
#
_symmetry.space_group_name_H-M   'P 1'
#
loop_
_entity.id
_entity.type
_entity.pdbx_description
1 polymer ?
#
loop_
_entity_poly.entity_id
_entity_poly.type
_entity_poly.pdbx_seq_one_letter_code
_entity_poly.pdbx_strand_id
1 'polypeptide(L)'
;MIRWKDSSFDAIPEISHARDIRPLVSLARILSPSPTPVSAVSKLDPLLETPDRWVTAFLRRFSAAFVESVGQHNIPWFRLSDAATQLLQEEWSVFAARRAGASS
;
A
#
# COMPACT_ATOMS: atom_id res chain seq x y z
N MET A 1 26.15 -13.89 -8.24
CA MET A 1 26.03 -12.47 -7.85
C MET A 1 25.10 -11.79 -8.83
N ILE A 2 23.81 -11.63 -8.49
CA ILE A 2 22.88 -10.89 -9.36
C ILE A 2 22.90 -9.44 -8.88
N ARG A 3 23.47 -8.56 -9.69
CA ARG A 3 23.54 -7.12 -9.45
C ARG A 3 22.31 -6.49 -10.09
N TRP A 4 21.23 -6.36 -9.32
CA TRP A 4 20.07 -5.58 -9.71
C TRP A 4 20.47 -4.10 -9.65
N LYS A 5 20.87 -3.51 -10.78
CA LYS A 5 20.94 -2.06 -10.93
C LYS A 5 19.77 -1.65 -11.82
N ASP A 6 18.60 -1.72 -11.24
CA ASP A 6 17.42 -1.18 -11.87
C ASP A 6 17.26 0.26 -11.37
N SER A 7 17.60 1.20 -12.23
CA SER A 7 17.62 2.64 -11.93
C SER A 7 16.24 3.18 -11.56
N SER A 8 15.18 2.39 -11.78
CA SER A 8 13.83 2.70 -11.30
C SER A 8 13.76 2.70 -9.76
N PHE A 9 14.61 1.92 -9.08
CA PHE A 9 14.65 1.90 -7.61
C PHE A 9 15.48 3.03 -7.01
N ASP A 10 16.46 3.57 -7.74
CA ASP A 10 17.27 4.72 -7.30
C ASP A 10 16.39 5.97 -7.08
N ALA A 11 15.24 6.04 -7.75
CA ALA A 11 14.26 7.13 -7.62
C ALA A 11 13.23 6.91 -6.50
N ILE A 12 13.18 5.71 -5.89
CA ILE A 12 12.38 5.51 -4.69
C ILE A 12 13.17 6.20 -3.59
N PRO A 13 12.74 7.34 -3.02
CA PRO A 13 13.34 7.82 -1.78
C PRO A 13 13.35 6.61 -0.87
N GLU A 14 14.54 6.18 -0.46
CA GLU A 14 14.78 4.95 0.29
C GLU A 14 13.56 4.72 1.18
N ILE A 15 12.98 3.52 1.17
CA ILE A 15 12.03 3.16 2.23
C ILE A 15 12.88 3.18 3.51
N SER A 16 13.12 4.37 4.07
CA SER A 16 14.31 4.63 4.89
C SER A 16 14.20 3.93 6.23
N HIS A 17 13.08 3.29 6.53
CA HIS A 17 12.97 2.46 7.71
C HIS A 17 12.09 1.24 7.41
N ALA A 18 12.54 0.08 7.88
CA ALA A 18 11.70 -1.11 8.09
C ALA A 18 10.40 -0.80 8.85
N ARG A 19 10.32 0.37 9.51
CA ARG A 19 9.15 0.93 10.18
C ARG A 19 8.00 1.24 9.23
N ASP A 20 8.25 1.67 8.00
CA ASP A 20 7.18 2.10 7.06
C ASP A 20 6.56 0.90 6.34
N ILE A 21 7.33 -0.19 6.15
CA ILE A 21 6.89 -1.38 5.40
C ILE A 21 5.64 -2.02 6.02
N ARG A 22 5.60 -2.15 7.36
CA ARG A 22 4.48 -2.80 8.05
C ARG A 22 3.17 -2.00 7.90
N PRO A 23 3.11 -0.69 8.19
CA PRO A 23 1.96 0.14 7.87
C PRO A 23 1.58 0.12 6.39
N LEU A 24 2.56 0.21 5.47
CA LEU A 24 2.31 0.21 4.03
C LEU A 24 1.55 -1.05 3.58
N VAL A 25 2.05 -2.23 3.93
CA VAL A 25 1.41 -3.51 3.55
C VAL A 25 0.04 -3.65 4.20
N SER A 26 -0.09 -3.25 5.46
CA SER A 26 -1.38 -3.30 6.18
C SER A 26 -2.42 -2.40 5.52
N LEU A 27 -2.05 -1.17 5.18
CA LEU A 27 -2.89 -0.20 4.49
C LEU A 27 -3.25 -0.66 3.07
N ALA A 28 -2.30 -1.20 2.32
CA ALA A 28 -2.55 -1.72 0.98
C ALA A 28 -3.61 -2.84 0.99
N ARG A 29 -3.57 -3.72 1.99
CA ARG A 29 -4.56 -4.79 2.15
C ARG A 29 -5.94 -4.27 2.55
N ILE A 30 -6.02 -3.22 3.37
CA ILE A 30 -7.29 -2.59 3.77
C ILE A 30 -7.93 -1.85 2.58
N LEU A 31 -7.11 -1.16 1.77
CA LEU A 31 -7.55 -0.36 0.63
C LEU A 31 -7.75 -1.18 -0.66
N SER A 32 -7.56 -2.50 -0.60
CA SER A 32 -7.73 -3.43 -1.72
C SER A 32 -8.93 -4.34 -1.45
N PRO A 33 -9.75 -4.68 -2.47
CA PRO A 33 -9.63 -4.28 -3.88
C PRO A 33 -10.34 -2.95 -4.22
N SER A 34 -11.09 -2.38 -3.28
CA SER A 34 -11.94 -1.22 -3.52
C SER A 34 -11.32 0.07 -2.98
N PRO A 35 -11.45 1.20 -3.71
CA PRO A 35 -11.18 2.51 -3.16
C PRO A 35 -11.89 2.72 -1.80
N THR A 36 -11.29 3.51 -0.91
CA THR A 36 -11.85 3.85 0.40
C THR A 36 -11.92 5.36 0.59
N PRO A 37 -13.02 5.93 1.11
CA PRO A 37 -13.13 7.36 1.38
C PRO A 37 -12.03 7.83 2.33
N VAL A 38 -11.45 9.01 2.10
CA VAL A 38 -10.42 9.60 2.98
C VAL A 38 -10.91 9.67 4.43
N SER A 39 -12.19 9.99 4.65
CA SER A 39 -12.79 10.05 5.98
C SER A 39 -12.83 8.70 6.70
N ALA A 40 -12.92 7.59 5.97
CA ALA A 40 -12.81 6.25 6.53
C ALA A 40 -11.35 5.88 6.79
N VAL A 41 -10.42 6.29 5.92
CA VAL A 41 -8.99 6.11 6.13
C VAL A 41 -8.50 6.86 7.37
N SER A 42 -8.90 8.11 7.58
CA SER A 42 -8.56 8.88 8.79
C SER A 42 -9.02 8.21 10.10
N LYS A 43 -10.08 7.40 10.07
CA LYS A 43 -10.50 6.63 11.26
C LYS A 43 -9.53 5.51 11.64
N LEU A 44 -8.60 5.16 10.74
CA LEU A 44 -7.55 4.17 10.99
C LEU A 44 -6.34 4.77 11.72
N ASP A 45 -6.27 6.10 11.90
CA ASP A 45 -5.18 6.77 12.63
C ASP A 45 -4.87 6.11 13.97
N PRO A 46 -5.85 5.77 14.85
CA PRO A 46 -5.55 5.15 16.14
C PRO A 46 -5.05 3.70 16.03
N LEU A 47 -5.27 3.03 14.90
CA LEU A 47 -4.93 1.63 14.68
C LEU A 47 -3.56 1.44 14.03
N LEU A 48 -2.99 2.51 13.47
CA LEU A 48 -1.79 2.45 12.66
C LEU A 48 -0.67 3.22 13.35
N GLU A 49 0.39 2.50 13.70
CA GLU A 49 1.65 3.10 14.14
C GLU A 49 2.41 3.68 12.93
N THR A 50 1.78 4.62 12.20
CA THR A 50 2.46 5.35 11.13
C THR A 50 3.45 6.34 11.74
N PRO A 51 4.64 6.54 11.13
CA PRO A 51 5.59 7.56 11.57
C PRO A 51 5.03 8.98 11.46
N ASP A 52 4.09 9.21 10.53
CA ASP A 52 3.42 10.49 10.39
C ASP A 52 2.29 10.64 11.40
N ARG A 53 2.01 11.89 11.78
CA ARG A 53 0.92 12.25 12.69
C ARG A 53 -0.47 11.82 12.17
N TRP A 54 -0.63 11.69 10.84
CA TRP A 54 -1.89 11.37 10.18
C TRP A 54 -1.62 10.34 9.08
N VAL A 55 -2.37 9.24 9.06
CA VAL A 55 -2.34 8.18 8.05
C VAL A 55 -2.57 8.73 6.65
N THR A 56 -3.38 9.78 6.50
CA THR A 56 -3.62 10.42 5.20
C THR A 56 -2.37 11.11 4.67
N ALA A 57 -1.56 11.74 5.54
CA ALA A 57 -0.27 12.30 5.18
C ALA A 57 0.74 11.19 4.85
N PHE A 58 0.70 10.09 5.61
CA PHE A 58 1.51 8.90 5.33
C PHE A 58 1.23 8.34 3.92
N LEU A 59 -0.03 8.09 3.57
CA LEU A 59 -0.40 7.61 2.23
C LEU A 59 0.04 8.56 1.12
N ARG A 60 -0.09 9.88 1.32
CA ARG A 60 0.34 10.91 0.36
C ARG A 60 1.84 10.91 0.09
N ARG A 61 2.67 10.50 1.05
CA ARG A 61 4.12 10.33 0.83
C ARG A 61 4.43 9.20 -0.16
N PHE A 62 3.55 8.20 -0.25
CA PHE A 62 3.70 7.04 -1.13
C PHE A 62 2.71 7.11 -2.30
N SER A 63 2.65 8.26 -2.98
CA SER A 63 1.70 8.53 -4.07
C SER A 63 1.84 7.59 -5.29
N ALA A 64 3.01 6.98 -5.46
CA ALA A 64 3.21 5.93 -6.47
C ALA A 64 2.42 4.63 -6.16
N ALA A 65 2.15 4.37 -4.87
CA ALA A 65 1.39 3.21 -4.42
C ALA A 65 -0.08 3.55 -4.09
N PHE A 66 -0.34 4.76 -3.57
CA PHE A 66 -1.67 5.20 -3.14
C PHE A 66 -2.07 6.47 -3.88
N VAL A 67 -3.16 6.38 -4.64
CA VAL A 67 -3.66 7.47 -5.48
C VAL A 67 -4.92 8.04 -4.84
N GLU A 68 -4.97 9.37 -4.72
CA GLU A 68 -6.21 10.08 -4.41
C GLU A 68 -7.06 10.20 -5.67
N SER A 69 -8.34 9.87 -5.52
CA SER A 69 -9.35 9.97 -6.56
C SER A 69 -10.60 10.61 -6.00
N VAL A 70 -11.44 11.12 -6.88
CA VAL A 70 -12.73 11.68 -6.52
C VAL A 70 -13.78 10.60 -6.75
N GLY A 71 -14.50 10.24 -5.69
CA GLY A 71 -15.61 9.28 -5.74
C GLY A 71 -16.96 9.96 -5.83
N GLN A 72 -17.99 9.27 -5.35
CA GLN A 72 -19.37 9.78 -5.35
C GLN A 72 -19.48 11.11 -4.56
N HIS A 73 -20.29 12.04 -5.07
CA HIS A 73 -20.53 13.36 -4.46
C HIS A 73 -19.26 14.22 -4.24
N ASN A 74 -18.25 14.07 -5.10
CA ASN A 74 -16.99 14.79 -5.00
C ASN A 74 -16.21 14.52 -3.70
N ILE A 75 -16.49 13.39 -3.04
CA ILE A 75 -15.77 12.96 -1.84
C ILE A 75 -14.38 12.48 -2.29
N PRO A 76 -13.29 12.80 -1.56
CA PRO A 76 -11.97 12.25 -1.85
C PRO A 76 -11.81 10.83 -1.32
N TRP A 77 -11.18 9.96 -2.11
CA TRP A 77 -10.97 8.53 -1.84
C TRP A 77 -9.51 8.17 -2.09
N PHE A 78 -8.95 7.30 -1.27
CA PHE A 78 -7.69 6.62 -1.56
C PHE A 78 -7.97 5.30 -2.27
N ARG A 79 -7.13 4.95 -3.24
CA ARG A 79 -7.05 3.62 -3.84
C ARG A 79 -5.59 3.22 -4.02
N LEU A 80 -5.35 1.93 -4.21
CA LEU A 80 -4.07 1.50 -4.76
C LEU A 80 -3.91 2.00 -6.20
N SER A 81 -2.68 2.33 -6.56
CA SER A 81 -2.30 2.45 -7.98
C SER A 81 -2.42 1.08 -8.66
N ASP A 82 -2.51 1.08 -9.99
CA ASP A 82 -2.66 -0.17 -10.73
C ASP A 82 -1.43 -1.07 -10.56
N ALA A 83 -0.23 -0.45 -10.50
CA ALA A 83 1.02 -1.15 -10.22
C ALA A 83 1.04 -1.77 -8.81
N ALA A 84 0.62 -1.02 -7.78
CA ALA A 84 0.55 -1.55 -6.42
C ALA A 84 -0.53 -2.64 -6.27
N THR A 85 -1.65 -2.50 -6.99
CA THR A 85 -2.70 -3.50 -7.04
C THR A 85 -2.16 -4.81 -7.61
N GLN A 86 -1.45 -4.74 -8.75
CA GLN A 86 -0.84 -5.91 -9.37
C GLN A 86 0.16 -6.61 -8.44
N LEU A 87 1.09 -5.85 -7.83
CA LEU A 87 2.07 -6.41 -6.90
C LEU A 87 1.41 -7.10 -5.70
N LEU A 88 0.34 -6.52 -5.15
CA LEU A 88 -0.40 -7.12 -4.04
C LEU A 88 -1.12 -8.42 -4.47
N GLN A 89 -1.67 -8.48 -5.68
CA GLN A 89 -2.28 -9.70 -6.22
C GLN A 89 -1.24 -10.80 -6.45
N GLU A 90 -0.06 -10.45 -6.96
CA GLU A 90 1.06 -11.39 -7.12
C GLU A 90 1.50 -11.96 -5.76
N GLU A 91 1.65 -11.10 -4.74
CA GLU A 91 1.95 -11.52 -3.37
C GLU A 91 0.89 -12.51 -2.84
N TRP A 92 -0.40 -12.15 -2.95
CA TRP A 92 -1.50 -13.02 -2.51
C TRP A 92 -1.56 -14.35 -3.26
N SER A 93 -1.24 -14.36 -4.56
CA SER A 93 -1.19 -15.57 -5.37
C SER A 93 -0.09 -16.52 -4.90
N VAL A 94 1.10 -15.99 -4.58
CA VAL A 94 2.20 -16.78 -4.00
C VAL A 94 1.80 -17.38 -2.65
N PHE A 95 1.18 -16.58 -1.77
CA PHE A 95 0.71 -17.08 -0.47
C PHE A 95 -0.39 -18.14 -0.61
N ALA A 96 -1.34 -17.95 -1.53
CA ALA A 96 -2.39 -18.91 -1.79
C ALA A 96 -1.84 -20.25 -2.31
N ALA A 97 -0.88 -20.20 -3.25
CA ALA A 97 -0.21 -21.40 -3.78
C ALA A 97 0.56 -22.15 -2.69
N ARG A 98 1.30 -21.43 -1.83
CA ARG A 98 2.00 -22.03 -0.68
C ARG A 98 1.04 -22.67 0.32
N ARG A 99 -0.09 -22.01 0.61
CA ARG A 99 -1.11 -22.55 1.51
C ARG A 99 -1.73 -23.83 0.95
N ALA A 100 -2.03 -23.88 -0.35
CA ALA A 100 -2.59 -25.06 -1.00
C ALA A 100 -1.59 -26.23 -1.05
N GLY A 101 -0.31 -25.95 -1.33
CA GLY A 101 0.74 -26.96 -1.34
C GLY A 101 1.08 -27.52 0.04
N ALA A 102 0.95 -26.71 1.11
CA ALA A 102 1.14 -27.16 2.49
C ALA A 102 -0.04 -27.99 3.03
N SER A 103 -1.20 -27.96 2.37
CA SER A 103 -2.37 -28.78 2.71
C SER A 103 -2.46 -30.10 1.93
N SER A 104 -1.48 -30.41 1.08
CA SER A 104 -1.36 -31.69 0.37
C SER A 104 -0.35 -32.59 1.08
#